data_AF-A0A482UTY7-F1
#
_entry.id   AF-A0A482UTY7-F1
#
_cell.length_a   1.000
_cell.length_b   1.000
_cell.length_c   1.000
_cell.angle_alpha   90.00
_cell.angle_beta   90.00
_cell.angle_gamma   90.00
#
_symmetry.space_group_name_H-M   'P 1'
#
loop_
_entity.id
_entity.type
_entity.pdbx_description
1 polymer ?
#
loop_
_entity_poly.entity_id
_entity_poly.type
_entity_poly.pdbx_seq_one_letter_code
_entity_poly.pdbx_strand_id
1 'polypeptide(L)'
;MADLVLAIEGMMCQKNCASTVHNTISQFSAVKEAKVTHATGLAEIWVYESIHLDVAKVVDEIESVGYGATIKVNNLPNHLDMGNDEESKVDSSPPDVTLRVKKLNRLQDLKVIEKTLVAVDGVVSVDFELASKLVYIWGFADSAALIDTLRAIKYEAVENGDNKEQDNCIVMSPIAPHQTDLESPQQQQPSNPSLMPLTRSKRDYVYSIRGMSCGACATKIERMISKLPGVSKVTVSVMTHQGQVTVDDSVCSNTASPHAHPVTAVGPRDIIEKVVDLGYDCKLLAQDSNKISSASLDANTHDIQQWFRMLLISLLFGLPIVFLHLVGDFIPPLMEYLMEKDTCTGGVSNGQILMLALNTPLLCIVGYKFYSAACISAYHGSLGMDFLVMVGTSITFVYSLFQLYYACKTHMYTPHVFFETSGMLLLFVTIGKQNTIRLAIYHDIPYTIKHVHHTTYTIHRVSRQVHRGLCQGS
;
A
#
# COMPACT_ATOMS: atom_id res chain seq x y z
N MET A 1 5.20 -35.94 9.44
CA MET A 1 5.44 -34.48 9.42
C MET A 1 5.35 -34.01 7.99
N ALA A 2 5.26 -32.70 7.73
CA ALA A 2 5.30 -32.18 6.37
C ALA A 2 6.71 -32.40 5.79
N ASP A 3 6.79 -32.80 4.52
CA ASP A 3 8.06 -33.07 3.84
C ASP A 3 8.75 -31.76 3.41
N LEU A 4 7.96 -30.72 3.20
CA LEU A 4 8.41 -29.38 2.85
C LEU A 4 7.57 -28.33 3.57
N VAL A 5 8.23 -27.31 4.12
CA VAL A 5 7.56 -26.14 4.73
C VAL A 5 8.04 -24.87 4.05
N LEU A 6 7.10 -24.09 3.53
CA LEU A 6 7.36 -22.78 2.92
C LEU A 6 6.80 -21.68 3.82
N ALA A 7 7.57 -20.63 4.03
CA ALA A 7 7.09 -19.37 4.59
C ALA A 7 6.49 -18.51 3.46
N ILE A 8 5.25 -18.07 3.62
CA ILE A 8 4.50 -17.33 2.60
C ILE A 8 4.27 -15.90 3.08
N GLU A 9 4.78 -14.93 2.31
CA GLU A 9 4.65 -13.50 2.57
C GLU A 9 3.49 -12.88 1.77
N GLY A 10 2.80 -11.88 2.36
CA GLY A 10 1.76 -11.10 1.68
C GLY A 10 0.34 -11.67 1.77
N MET A 11 0.12 -12.76 2.51
CA MET A 11 -1.25 -13.24 2.79
C MET A 11 -1.95 -12.32 3.81
N MET A 12 -3.17 -11.88 3.48
CA MET A 12 -3.96 -10.96 4.33
C MET A 12 -5.19 -11.62 4.98
N CYS A 13 -5.56 -12.84 4.55
CA CYS A 13 -6.69 -13.56 5.13
C CYS A 13 -6.62 -15.08 4.92
N GLN A 14 -7.18 -15.85 5.86
CA GLN A 14 -7.28 -17.32 5.77
C GLN A 14 -8.23 -17.80 4.66
N LYS A 15 -9.35 -17.10 4.43
CA LYS A 15 -10.41 -17.61 3.55
C LYS A 15 -10.10 -17.47 2.06
N ASN A 16 -9.48 -16.37 1.63
CA ASN A 16 -9.22 -16.10 0.21
C ASN A 16 -7.73 -16.19 -0.14
N CYS A 17 -6.82 -15.62 0.65
CA CYS A 17 -5.39 -15.65 0.32
C CYS A 17 -4.81 -17.06 0.53
N ALA A 18 -5.03 -17.66 1.70
CA ALA A 18 -4.49 -18.99 1.99
C ALA A 18 -5.13 -20.09 1.12
N SER A 19 -6.41 -19.97 0.76
CA SER A 19 -7.05 -20.92 -0.18
C SER A 19 -6.51 -20.79 -1.60
N THR A 20 -6.15 -19.58 -2.05
CA THR A 20 -5.52 -19.38 -3.36
C THR A 20 -4.15 -20.05 -3.40
N VAL A 21 -3.30 -19.81 -2.39
CA VAL A 21 -1.97 -20.45 -2.29
C VAL A 21 -2.10 -21.97 -2.17
N HIS A 22 -3.04 -22.46 -1.36
CA HIS A 22 -3.33 -23.89 -1.24
C HIS A 22 -3.73 -24.50 -2.59
N ASN A 23 -4.63 -23.86 -3.34
CA ASN A 23 -5.07 -24.33 -4.65
C ASN A 23 -3.91 -24.40 -5.63
N THR A 24 -3.04 -23.39 -5.66
CA THR A 24 -1.84 -23.38 -6.51
C THR A 24 -0.90 -24.54 -6.20
N ILE A 25 -0.60 -24.78 -4.92
CA ILE A 25 0.28 -25.88 -4.50
C ILE A 25 -0.37 -27.24 -4.81
N SER A 26 -1.69 -27.36 -4.64
CA SER A 26 -2.41 -28.62 -4.89
C SER A 26 -2.49 -29.03 -6.38
N GLN A 27 -2.17 -28.13 -7.31
CA GLN A 27 -2.14 -28.44 -8.74
C GLN A 27 -0.92 -29.27 -9.15
N PHE A 28 0.13 -29.29 -8.33
CA PHE A 28 1.33 -30.07 -8.63
C PHE A 28 1.07 -31.56 -8.41
N SER A 29 1.33 -32.37 -9.44
CA SER A 29 1.08 -33.83 -9.42
C SER A 29 1.91 -34.60 -8.38
N ALA A 30 3.02 -34.00 -7.90
CA ALA A 30 3.85 -34.57 -6.86
C ALA A 30 3.31 -34.31 -5.44
N VAL A 31 2.36 -33.39 -5.27
CA VAL A 31 1.80 -33.02 -3.97
C VAL A 31 0.65 -33.94 -3.61
N LYS A 32 0.77 -34.63 -2.47
CA LYS A 32 -0.28 -35.47 -1.89
C LYS A 32 -1.31 -34.62 -1.15
N GLU A 33 -0.83 -33.68 -0.35
CA GLU A 33 -1.65 -32.78 0.44
C GLU A 33 -0.87 -31.50 0.69
N ALA A 34 -1.56 -30.37 0.85
CA ALA A 34 -0.96 -29.11 1.24
C ALA A 34 -1.85 -28.41 2.27
N LYS A 35 -1.26 -27.78 3.27
CA LYS A 35 -2.00 -27.02 4.29
C LYS A 35 -1.38 -25.66 4.46
N VAL A 36 -2.16 -24.62 4.18
CA VAL A 36 -1.71 -23.23 4.28
C VAL A 36 -2.42 -22.55 5.44
N THR A 37 -1.64 -22.05 6.40
CA THR A 37 -2.16 -21.40 7.61
C THR A 37 -1.72 -19.94 7.63
N HIS A 38 -2.66 -19.02 7.46
CA HIS A 38 -2.44 -17.57 7.51
C HIS A 38 -1.89 -17.11 8.86
N ALA A 39 -2.38 -17.70 9.96
CA ALA A 39 -1.96 -17.28 11.30
C ALA A 39 -0.45 -17.50 11.54
N THR A 40 0.13 -18.55 10.95
CA THR A 40 1.57 -18.84 11.06
C THR A 40 2.36 -18.33 9.87
N GLY A 41 1.70 -17.99 8.76
CA GLY A 41 2.35 -17.62 7.50
C GLY A 41 3.07 -18.81 6.86
N LEU A 42 2.67 -20.05 7.15
CA LEU A 42 3.35 -21.26 6.66
C LEU A 42 2.45 -22.08 5.73
N ALA A 43 3.07 -22.68 4.72
CA ALA A 43 2.51 -23.73 3.87
C ALA A 43 3.27 -25.03 4.11
N GLU A 44 2.57 -26.01 4.68
CA GLU A 44 3.04 -27.37 4.92
C GLU A 44 2.64 -28.24 3.72
N ILE A 45 3.59 -28.96 3.13
CA ILE A 45 3.39 -29.73 1.90
C ILE A 45 3.83 -31.18 2.16
N TRP A 46 2.96 -32.12 1.79
CA TRP A 46 3.22 -33.56 1.81
C TRP A 46 3.36 -34.06 0.37
N VAL A 47 4.44 -34.78 0.08
CA VAL A 47 4.82 -35.18 -1.28
C VAL A 47 4.66 -36.70 -1.43
N TYR A 48 4.33 -37.17 -2.64
CA TYR A 48 4.39 -38.60 -2.93
C TYR A 48 5.86 -39.03 -3.04
N GLU A 49 6.28 -40.01 -2.23
CA GLU A 49 7.67 -40.50 -2.16
C GLU A 49 8.22 -41.07 -3.49
N SER A 50 7.35 -41.29 -4.49
CA SER A 50 7.72 -41.78 -5.82
C SER A 50 7.94 -40.69 -6.87
N ILE A 51 7.72 -39.40 -6.55
CA ILE A 51 7.80 -38.29 -7.51
C ILE A 51 8.64 -37.14 -6.92
N HIS A 52 9.74 -36.79 -7.60
CA HIS A 52 10.58 -35.67 -7.18
C HIS A 52 9.85 -34.33 -7.44
N LEU A 53 9.66 -33.53 -6.39
CA LEU A 53 9.08 -32.20 -6.48
C LEU A 53 10.18 -31.15 -6.71
N ASP A 54 10.04 -30.36 -7.77
CA ASP A 54 10.95 -29.25 -8.05
C ASP A 54 10.53 -28.02 -7.23
N VAL A 55 11.22 -27.79 -6.12
CA VAL A 55 10.84 -26.77 -5.13
C VAL A 55 10.93 -25.35 -5.70
N ALA A 56 11.86 -25.09 -6.63
CA ALA A 56 11.99 -23.78 -7.27
C ALA A 56 10.75 -23.42 -8.09
N LYS A 57 10.19 -24.39 -8.83
CA LYS A 57 8.95 -24.18 -9.61
C LYS A 57 7.74 -23.90 -8.73
N VAL A 58 7.67 -24.53 -7.55
CA VAL A 58 6.58 -24.27 -6.60
C VAL A 58 6.65 -22.83 -6.07
N VAL A 59 7.85 -22.34 -5.77
CA VAL A 59 8.07 -20.95 -5.35
C VAL A 59 7.68 -19.98 -6.46
N ASP A 60 8.17 -20.19 -7.69
CA ASP A 60 7.86 -19.34 -8.86
C ASP A 60 6.35 -19.25 -9.12
N GLU A 61 5.62 -20.36 -8.99
CA GLU A 61 4.17 -20.37 -9.23
C GLU A 61 3.42 -19.61 -8.13
N ILE A 62 3.86 -19.70 -6.87
CA ILE A 62 3.27 -18.93 -5.77
C ILE A 62 3.53 -17.42 -5.96
N GLU A 63 4.72 -17.05 -6.43
CA GLU A 63 5.07 -15.67 -6.78
C GLU A 63 4.26 -15.14 -7.95
N SER A 64 3.95 -15.97 -8.93
CA SER A 64 3.09 -15.60 -10.07
C SER A 64 1.66 -15.23 -9.65
N VAL A 65 1.18 -15.81 -8.54
CA VAL A 65 -0.13 -15.50 -7.93
C VAL A 65 -0.07 -14.21 -7.08
N GLY A 66 1.14 -13.72 -6.79
CA GLY A 66 1.38 -12.46 -6.08
C GLY A 66 1.70 -12.62 -4.60
N TYR A 67 2.17 -13.80 -4.18
CA TYR A 67 2.62 -14.06 -2.80
C TYR A 67 4.11 -14.43 -2.80
N GLY A 68 4.90 -13.88 -1.87
CA GLY A 68 6.30 -14.28 -1.73
C GLY A 68 6.40 -15.66 -1.06
N ALA A 69 7.34 -16.51 -1.47
CA ALA A 69 7.54 -17.82 -0.84
C ALA A 69 9.03 -18.09 -0.57
N THR A 70 9.35 -18.51 0.65
CA THR A 70 10.73 -18.82 1.09
C THR A 70 10.75 -20.19 1.75
N ILE A 71 11.76 -21.01 1.47
CA ILE A 71 11.87 -22.36 2.03
C ILE A 71 12.33 -22.27 3.50
N LYS A 72 11.58 -22.91 4.42
CA LYS A 72 12.06 -23.17 5.78
C LYS A 72 12.63 -24.59 5.83
N VAL A 73 13.94 -24.70 5.99
CA VAL A 73 14.62 -26.00 6.17
C VAL A 73 14.28 -26.51 7.57
N ASN A 74 13.47 -27.56 7.67
CA ASN A 74 13.22 -28.23 8.95
C ASN A 74 14.15 -29.45 9.08
N ASN A 75 15.13 -29.35 9.96
CA ASN A 75 15.83 -30.51 10.53
C ASN A 75 14.89 -31.30 11.46
N LEU A 76 14.96 -32.63 11.42
CA LEU A 76 14.29 -33.57 12.33
C LEU A 76 15.34 -34.15 13.32
N PRO A 77 14.94 -34.71 14.48
CA PRO A 77 14.50 -34.04 15.70
C PRO A 77 15.45 -34.35 16.87
N ASN A 78 15.46 -33.52 17.92
CA ASN A 78 15.68 -34.05 19.27
C ASN A 78 15.03 -33.17 20.34
N HIS A 79 14.11 -33.82 21.06
CA HIS A 79 13.83 -33.67 22.48
C HIS A 79 13.13 -32.39 23.00
N LEU A 80 11.92 -32.65 23.53
CA LEU A 80 11.15 -31.96 24.59
C LEU A 80 11.75 -30.67 25.17
N ASP A 81 11.03 -29.55 25.09
CA ASP A 81 10.44 -28.93 26.29
C ASP A 81 9.52 -27.74 25.98
N MET A 82 8.56 -27.55 26.89
CA MET A 82 7.58 -26.48 26.95
C MET A 82 8.20 -25.20 27.52
N GLY A 83 7.93 -24.07 26.86
CA GLY A 83 7.89 -22.73 27.47
C GLY A 83 9.22 -22.01 27.67
N ASN A 84 9.45 -20.95 26.90
CA ASN A 84 9.57 -19.57 27.37
C ASN A 84 10.08 -18.66 26.25
N ASP A 85 9.63 -17.40 26.34
CA ASP A 85 10.12 -16.27 25.58
C ASP A 85 11.63 -16.07 25.82
N GLU A 86 12.50 -16.49 24.90
CA GLU A 86 13.88 -16.01 24.84
C GLU A 86 14.41 -15.88 23.40
N GLU A 87 14.89 -14.67 23.15
CA GLU A 87 15.77 -14.23 22.07
C GLU A 87 17.00 -15.16 21.95
N SER A 88 17.16 -15.83 20.80
CA SER A 88 18.29 -16.75 20.51
C SER A 88 18.83 -16.40 19.12
N LYS A 89 19.92 -15.62 19.01
CA LYS A 89 21.34 -15.96 19.23
C LYS A 89 21.79 -17.15 18.35
N VAL A 90 22.41 -16.75 17.24
CA VAL A 90 22.96 -17.54 16.13
C VAL A 90 24.08 -18.48 16.59
N ASP A 91 24.12 -19.66 15.97
CA ASP A 91 25.18 -20.68 16.09
C ASP A 91 26.59 -20.07 15.95
N SER A 92 27.43 -20.33 16.95
CA SER A 92 28.81 -19.86 17.01
C SER A 92 29.74 -20.72 16.14
N SER A 93 29.80 -20.42 14.85
CA SER A 93 30.99 -20.68 14.04
C SER A 93 31.60 -19.34 13.62
N PRO A 94 32.92 -19.13 13.76
CA PRO A 94 33.52 -17.83 13.44
C PRO A 94 33.32 -17.53 11.94
N PRO A 95 32.97 -16.30 11.58
CA PRO A 95 32.79 -15.91 10.19
C PRO A 95 34.13 -15.92 9.44
N ASP A 96 34.14 -16.44 8.21
CA ASP A 96 35.34 -16.56 7.38
C ASP A 96 35.82 -15.19 6.89
N VAL A 97 34.89 -14.28 6.56
CA VAL A 97 35.18 -12.91 6.12
C VAL A 97 34.24 -11.94 6.81
N THR A 98 34.80 -10.86 7.38
CA THR A 98 34.02 -9.76 7.96
C THR A 98 34.26 -8.46 7.18
N LEU A 99 33.20 -7.94 6.55
CA LEU A 99 33.26 -6.70 5.77
C LEU A 99 32.51 -5.58 6.48
N ARG A 100 33.11 -4.39 6.51
CA ARG A 100 32.47 -3.17 6.98
C ARG A 100 31.96 -2.35 5.81
N VAL A 101 30.64 -2.19 5.70
CA VAL A 101 30.00 -1.46 4.60
C VAL A 101 29.71 -0.02 4.99
N LYS A 102 30.27 0.93 4.22
CA LYS A 102 30.03 2.37 4.35
C LYS A 102 28.72 2.75 3.63
N LYS A 103 27.99 3.72 4.20
CA LYS A 103 26.71 4.29 3.70
C LYS A 103 25.45 3.39 3.82
N LEU A 104 25.38 2.47 4.79
CA LEU A 104 24.12 1.80 5.17
C LEU A 104 23.21 2.72 5.99
N ASN A 105 22.08 3.15 5.42
CA ASN A 105 21.10 4.03 6.08
C ASN A 105 19.66 3.48 6.07
N ARG A 106 19.35 2.43 5.32
CA ARG A 106 17.98 1.90 5.17
C ARG A 106 17.92 0.38 5.26
N LEU A 107 16.91 -0.17 5.94
CA LEU A 107 16.68 -1.63 6.07
C LEU A 107 16.47 -2.35 4.72
N GLN A 108 16.00 -1.63 3.70
CA GLN A 108 15.82 -2.17 2.34
C GLN A 108 17.16 -2.41 1.63
N ASP A 109 18.21 -1.66 1.98
CA ASP A 109 19.53 -1.80 1.39
C ASP A 109 20.17 -3.13 1.83
N LEU A 110 19.84 -3.61 3.04
CA LEU A 110 20.35 -4.88 3.59
C LEU A 110 19.89 -6.08 2.76
N LYS A 111 18.59 -6.15 2.41
CA LYS A 111 18.06 -7.26 1.59
C LYS A 111 18.67 -7.30 0.19
N VAL A 112 19.00 -6.14 -0.38
CA VAL A 112 19.66 -6.05 -1.69
C VAL A 112 21.11 -6.53 -1.59
N ILE A 113 21.83 -6.13 -0.55
CA ILE A 113 23.21 -6.53 -0.32
C ILE A 113 23.29 -8.03 -0.01
N GLU A 114 22.42 -8.54 0.86
CA GLU A 114 22.29 -9.97 1.18
C GLU A 114 22.05 -10.81 -0.08
N LYS A 115 21.03 -10.45 -0.87
CA LYS A 115 20.70 -11.15 -2.12
C LYS A 115 21.85 -11.13 -3.12
N THR A 116 22.64 -10.06 -3.15
CA THR A 116 23.75 -9.95 -4.11
C THR A 116 24.99 -10.68 -3.65
N LEU A 117 25.26 -10.72 -2.34
CA LEU A 117 26.40 -11.46 -1.77
C LEU A 117 26.17 -12.98 -1.81
N VAL A 118 24.93 -13.45 -1.56
CA VAL A 118 24.57 -14.87 -1.72
C VAL A 118 24.69 -15.35 -3.18
N ALA A 119 24.58 -14.43 -4.14
CA ALA A 119 24.75 -14.75 -5.57
C ALA A 119 26.23 -14.86 -6.00
N VAL A 120 27.19 -14.56 -5.11
CA VAL A 120 28.62 -14.72 -5.40
C VAL A 120 29.01 -16.18 -5.20
N ASP A 121 29.69 -16.76 -6.21
CA ASP A 121 30.18 -18.13 -6.14
C ASP A 121 31.09 -18.33 -4.93
N GLY A 122 30.68 -19.23 -4.04
CA GLY A 122 31.42 -19.59 -2.83
C GLY A 122 30.92 -18.98 -1.52
N VAL A 123 29.81 -18.24 -1.54
CA VAL A 123 29.13 -17.74 -0.32
C VAL A 123 28.06 -18.74 0.14
N VAL A 124 28.10 -19.14 1.41
CA VAL A 124 27.17 -20.11 2.03
C VAL A 124 26.08 -19.40 2.82
N SER A 125 26.44 -18.41 3.63
CA SER A 125 25.50 -17.57 4.38
C SER A 125 26.08 -16.19 4.63
N VAL A 126 25.19 -15.21 4.80
CA VAL A 126 25.55 -13.82 5.06
C VAL A 126 24.65 -13.26 6.15
N ASP A 127 25.23 -12.83 7.26
CA ASP A 127 24.52 -12.15 8.35
C ASP A 127 24.97 -10.69 8.46
N PHE A 128 24.06 -9.85 8.96
CA PHE A 128 24.27 -8.42 9.06
C PHE A 128 24.05 -7.93 10.49
N GLU A 129 25.04 -7.22 11.02
CA GLU A 129 24.89 -6.52 12.29
C GLU A 129 24.72 -5.02 12.06
N LEU A 130 23.47 -4.58 12.17
CA LEU A 130 23.05 -3.21 11.83
C LEU A 130 23.69 -2.14 12.73
N ALA A 131 23.91 -2.46 14.01
CA ALA A 131 24.54 -1.56 14.98
C ALA A 131 26.00 -1.25 14.60
N SER A 132 26.73 -2.28 14.15
CA SER A 132 28.16 -2.20 13.86
C SER A 132 28.48 -1.92 12.39
N LYS A 133 27.46 -2.02 11.51
CA LYS A 133 27.60 -1.95 10.04
C LYS A 133 28.59 -2.99 9.50
N LEU A 134 28.59 -4.15 10.14
CA LEU A 134 29.42 -5.30 9.78
C LEU A 134 28.55 -6.35 9.07
N VAL A 135 29.16 -6.99 8.09
CA VAL A 135 28.61 -8.10 7.33
C VAL A 135 29.51 -9.30 7.60
N TYR A 136 28.92 -10.34 8.14
CA TYR A 136 29.58 -11.61 8.42
C TYR A 136 29.25 -12.57 7.29
N ILE A 137 30.28 -13.10 6.63
CA ILE A 137 30.14 -13.96 5.47
C ILE A 137 30.81 -15.30 5.80
N TRP A 138 30.06 -16.39 5.64
CA TRP A 138 30.58 -17.75 5.73
C TRP A 138 30.69 -18.33 4.31
N GLY A 139 31.84 -18.91 3.98
CA GLY A 139 32.13 -19.41 2.64
C GLY A 139 33.60 -19.28 2.24
N PHE A 140 33.89 -19.76 1.03
CA PHE A 140 35.24 -19.77 0.43
C PHE A 140 35.43 -18.67 -0.62
N ALA A 141 34.53 -17.67 -0.65
CA ALA A 141 34.60 -16.56 -1.59
C ALA A 141 35.75 -15.59 -1.24
N ASP A 142 36.49 -15.16 -2.27
CA ASP A 142 37.60 -14.22 -2.11
C ASP A 142 37.11 -12.83 -1.71
N SER A 143 37.78 -12.21 -0.75
CA SER A 143 37.34 -10.95 -0.15
C SER A 143 37.40 -9.78 -1.15
N ALA A 144 38.34 -9.82 -2.11
CA ALA A 144 38.42 -8.88 -3.21
C ALA A 144 37.20 -8.95 -4.14
N ALA A 145 36.73 -10.16 -4.46
CA ALA A 145 35.55 -10.38 -5.30
C ALA A 145 34.26 -9.86 -4.63
N LEU A 146 34.15 -10.04 -3.31
CA LEU A 146 33.03 -9.52 -2.51
C LEU A 146 33.02 -7.98 -2.46
N ILE A 147 34.19 -7.34 -2.39
CA ILE A 147 34.28 -5.87 -2.41
C ILE A 147 33.94 -5.31 -3.79
N ASP A 148 34.38 -5.96 -4.88
CA ASP A 148 34.09 -5.50 -6.24
C ASP A 148 32.62 -5.68 -6.62
N THR A 149 31.96 -6.74 -6.15
CA THR A 149 30.51 -6.94 -6.32
C THR A 149 29.72 -5.86 -5.56
N LEU A 150 30.12 -5.50 -4.34
CA LEU A 150 29.50 -4.39 -3.61
C LEU A 150 29.75 -3.04 -4.29
N ARG A 151 30.93 -2.83 -4.87
CA ARG A 151 31.25 -1.63 -5.64
C ARG A 151 30.38 -1.51 -6.88
N ALA A 152 30.04 -2.62 -7.55
CA ALA A 152 29.14 -2.63 -8.70
C ALA A 152 27.73 -2.11 -8.36
N ILE A 153 27.27 -2.33 -7.12
CA ILE A 153 25.98 -1.83 -6.60
C ILE A 153 26.14 -0.44 -5.94
N LYS A 154 27.31 0.20 -6.07
CA LYS A 154 27.65 1.52 -5.50
C LYS A 154 27.79 1.55 -3.96
N TYR A 155 28.06 0.41 -3.34
CA TYR A 155 28.41 0.35 -1.91
C TYR A 155 29.93 0.24 -1.74
N GLU A 156 30.47 0.95 -0.75
CA GLU A 156 31.89 0.89 -0.40
C GLU A 156 32.06 -0.05 0.79
N ALA A 157 32.79 -1.16 0.62
CA ALA A 157 33.10 -2.10 1.69
C ALA A 157 34.62 -2.18 1.94
N VAL A 158 35.00 -2.38 3.20
CA VAL A 158 36.39 -2.54 3.62
C VAL A 158 36.46 -3.74 4.56
N GLU A 159 37.46 -4.61 4.40
CA GLU A 159 37.70 -5.70 5.35
C GLU A 159 38.02 -5.18 6.74
N ASN A 160 37.42 -5.80 7.76
CA ASN A 160 37.68 -5.49 9.16
C ASN A 160 38.62 -6.56 9.72
N GLY A 161 39.92 -6.40 9.46
CA GLY A 161 40.94 -7.35 9.94
C GLY A 161 41.31 -7.09 11.40
N ASP A 162 41.44 -8.16 12.18
CA ASP A 162 42.17 -8.14 13.45
C ASP A 162 43.44 -9.02 13.32
N ASN A 163 44.60 -8.35 13.46
CA ASN A 163 45.98 -8.83 13.70
C ASN A 163 46.95 -9.13 12.52
N LYS A 164 47.86 -8.17 12.28
CA LYS A 164 49.33 -8.15 12.60
C LYS A 164 50.25 -7.64 11.48
N GLU A 165 51.17 -6.77 11.91
CA GLU A 165 52.22 -6.04 11.18
C GLU A 165 53.32 -6.90 10.51
N GLN A 166 54.05 -6.19 9.62
CA GLN A 166 55.34 -6.47 8.93
C GLN A 166 55.21 -7.23 7.59
N ASP A 167 55.72 -6.74 6.45
CA ASP A 167 56.98 -5.99 6.28
C ASP A 167 57.02 -5.11 5.00
N ASN A 168 57.97 -4.17 5.04
CA ASN A 168 58.37 -3.14 4.07
C ASN A 168 58.31 -3.45 2.55
N CYS A 169 57.99 -2.41 1.76
CA CYS A 169 58.96 -1.74 0.89
C CYS A 169 58.42 -0.42 0.29
N ILE A 170 58.85 0.69 0.90
CA ILE A 170 59.44 1.90 0.32
C ILE A 170 59.32 2.04 -1.22
N VAL A 171 58.63 3.07 -1.73
CA VAL A 171 59.21 4.23 -2.46
C VAL A 171 58.27 5.46 -2.39
N MET A 172 58.76 6.49 -1.67
CA MET A 172 58.70 7.95 -1.85
C MET A 172 57.52 8.64 -2.59
N SER A 173 56.72 9.40 -1.80
CA SER A 173 56.36 10.85 -1.86
C SER A 173 56.67 11.71 -3.12
N PRO A 174 56.21 12.99 -3.20
CA PRO A 174 54.85 13.54 -3.04
C PRO A 174 54.52 14.69 -4.05
N ILE A 175 53.27 15.20 -4.01
CA ILE A 175 52.80 16.61 -4.12
C ILE A 175 53.24 17.51 -5.31
N ALA A 176 52.18 18.12 -5.90
CA ALA A 176 52.01 19.24 -6.85
C ALA A 176 53.04 20.41 -6.83
N PRO A 177 53.00 21.31 -7.85
CA PRO A 177 52.13 22.50 -7.70
C PRO A 177 51.46 23.06 -8.98
N HIS A 178 50.48 23.92 -8.72
CA HIS A 178 49.76 24.89 -9.57
C HIS A 178 50.59 25.68 -10.61
N GLN A 179 49.94 26.10 -11.72
CA GLN A 179 49.70 27.53 -12.06
C GLN A 179 48.77 27.76 -13.29
N THR A 180 47.75 28.60 -13.06
CA THR A 180 47.12 29.69 -13.87
C THR A 180 47.93 30.22 -15.07
N ASP A 181 47.43 30.85 -16.14
CA ASP A 181 46.15 31.43 -16.59
C ASP A 181 46.25 31.74 -18.11
N LEU A 182 45.11 32.11 -18.73
CA LEU A 182 44.91 32.97 -19.92
C LEU A 182 44.52 32.37 -21.31
N GLU A 183 43.46 33.03 -21.82
CA GLU A 183 43.00 33.23 -23.20
C GLU A 183 41.95 32.29 -23.85
N SER A 184 40.75 32.86 -24.05
CA SER A 184 39.65 32.48 -24.96
C SER A 184 39.72 33.31 -26.27
N PRO A 185 38.84 33.20 -27.31
CA PRO A 185 37.91 32.14 -27.76
C PRO A 185 37.92 31.88 -29.31
N GLN A 186 37.02 30.97 -29.77
CA GLN A 186 36.33 30.90 -31.08
C GLN A 186 36.83 29.90 -32.17
N GLN A 187 36.07 28.83 -32.43
CA GLN A 187 35.17 28.64 -33.61
C GLN A 187 34.66 27.18 -33.76
N GLN A 188 33.35 27.03 -33.95
CA GLN A 188 32.61 25.79 -34.31
C GLN A 188 32.90 25.41 -35.79
N GLN A 189 32.72 24.19 -36.35
CA GLN A 189 31.63 23.19 -36.34
C GLN A 189 32.01 22.01 -37.31
N PRO A 190 31.12 21.08 -37.74
CA PRO A 190 30.60 19.83 -37.14
C PRO A 190 30.99 18.53 -37.89
N SER A 191 30.66 17.34 -37.35
CA SER A 191 29.91 16.24 -38.02
C SER A 191 30.21 14.82 -37.47
N ASN A 192 29.29 14.23 -36.70
CA ASN A 192 28.54 13.02 -37.08
C ASN A 192 27.59 12.59 -35.93
N PRO A 193 26.30 12.27 -36.20
CA PRO A 193 25.37 11.82 -35.18
C PRO A 193 25.56 10.32 -34.91
N SER A 194 25.93 9.99 -33.66
CA SER A 194 25.93 8.61 -33.17
C SER A 194 24.51 8.17 -32.82
N LEU A 195 24.16 6.94 -33.20
CA LEU A 195 22.92 6.24 -32.87
C LEU A 195 22.50 6.48 -31.40
N MET A 196 21.30 7.02 -31.18
CA MET A 196 20.66 6.97 -29.87
C MET A 196 20.17 5.55 -29.59
N PRO A 197 20.34 5.00 -28.37
CA PRO A 197 19.63 3.80 -27.97
C PRO A 197 18.14 4.12 -27.84
N LEU A 198 17.27 3.26 -28.38
CA LEU A 198 15.81 3.37 -28.28
C LEU A 198 15.39 3.38 -26.80
N THR A 199 15.15 4.55 -26.23
CA THR A 199 14.53 4.70 -24.93
C THR A 199 13.07 4.24 -25.02
N ARG A 200 12.73 3.14 -24.34
CA ARG A 200 11.36 2.64 -24.16
C ARG A 200 10.49 3.77 -23.58
N SER A 201 9.63 4.38 -24.41
CA SER A 201 8.68 5.42 -23.97
C SER A 201 7.54 4.77 -23.19
N LYS A 202 7.37 5.17 -21.93
CA LYS A 202 6.34 4.70 -21.02
C LYS A 202 5.42 5.88 -20.71
N ARG A 203 4.11 5.75 -20.98
CA ARG A 203 3.12 6.82 -20.78
C ARG A 203 2.22 6.51 -19.59
N ASP A 204 2.10 7.48 -18.69
CA ASP A 204 1.21 7.41 -17.54
C ASP A 204 -0.07 8.22 -17.80
N TYR A 205 -1.22 7.59 -17.59
CA TYR A 205 -2.53 8.20 -17.64
C TYR A 205 -3.19 8.15 -16.26
N VAL A 206 -3.80 9.26 -15.86
CA VAL A 206 -4.60 9.34 -14.64
C VAL A 206 -6.04 9.61 -14.99
N TYR A 207 -6.93 8.73 -14.55
CA TYR A 207 -8.37 8.80 -14.76
C TYR A 207 -9.09 9.05 -13.44
N SER A 208 -10.10 9.91 -13.46
CA SER A 208 -11.12 9.98 -12.41
C SER A 208 -12.18 8.94 -12.73
N ILE A 209 -12.42 8.02 -11.80
CA ILE A 209 -13.40 6.94 -11.94
C ILE A 209 -14.45 7.12 -10.84
N ARG A 210 -15.66 7.48 -11.24
CA ARG A 210 -16.81 7.68 -10.35
C ARG A 210 -17.71 6.44 -10.35
N GLY A 211 -18.39 6.23 -9.23
CA GLY A 211 -19.26 5.07 -9.01
C GLY A 211 -18.56 3.85 -8.40
N MET A 212 -17.25 3.91 -8.15
CA MET A 212 -16.55 2.90 -7.33
C MET A 212 -16.91 3.08 -5.85
N SER A 213 -17.24 1.98 -5.19
CA SER A 213 -17.79 1.97 -3.83
C SER A 213 -17.07 1.00 -2.90
N CYS A 214 -16.28 0.05 -3.44
CA CYS A 214 -15.54 -0.92 -2.64
C CYS A 214 -14.27 -1.39 -3.36
N GLY A 215 -13.34 -1.97 -2.60
CA GLY A 215 -12.08 -2.52 -3.13
C GLY A 215 -12.29 -3.55 -4.23
N ALA A 216 -13.35 -4.36 -4.15
CA ALA A 216 -13.68 -5.32 -5.20
C ALA A 216 -14.09 -4.66 -6.54
N CYS A 217 -14.69 -3.47 -6.53
CA CYS A 217 -14.92 -2.69 -7.75
C CYS A 217 -13.58 -2.25 -8.37
N ALA A 218 -12.65 -1.74 -7.55
CA ALA A 218 -11.31 -1.39 -8.03
C ALA A 218 -10.58 -2.61 -8.61
N THR A 219 -10.55 -3.74 -7.90
CA THR A 219 -9.90 -4.96 -8.41
C THR A 219 -10.56 -5.48 -9.68
N LYS A 220 -11.88 -5.35 -9.85
CA LYS A 220 -12.59 -5.72 -11.09
C LYS A 220 -12.14 -4.84 -12.26
N ILE A 221 -12.03 -3.54 -12.03
CA ILE A 221 -11.56 -2.56 -13.02
C ILE A 221 -10.07 -2.83 -13.36
N GLU A 222 -9.22 -3.03 -12.34
CA GLU A 222 -7.80 -3.36 -12.52
C GLU A 222 -7.61 -4.61 -13.37
N ARG A 223 -8.32 -5.70 -13.05
CA ARG A 223 -8.26 -6.97 -13.80
C ARG A 223 -8.76 -6.87 -15.23
N MET A 224 -9.64 -5.91 -15.53
CA MET A 224 -10.15 -5.70 -16.88
C MET A 224 -9.20 -4.84 -17.70
N ILE A 225 -8.67 -3.76 -17.12
CA ILE A 225 -7.71 -2.88 -17.78
C ILE A 225 -6.37 -3.60 -17.97
N SER A 226 -5.94 -4.45 -17.04
CA SER A 226 -4.69 -5.21 -17.17
C SER A 226 -4.70 -6.23 -18.31
N LYS A 227 -5.89 -6.64 -18.79
CA LYS A 227 -6.03 -7.52 -19.96
C LYS A 227 -5.89 -6.78 -21.29
N LEU A 228 -5.89 -5.45 -21.29
CA LEU A 228 -5.77 -4.67 -22.52
C LEU A 228 -4.32 -4.71 -23.04
N PRO A 229 -4.11 -4.88 -24.36
CA PRO A 229 -2.76 -4.96 -24.92
C PRO A 229 -1.99 -3.65 -24.74
N GLY A 230 -0.74 -3.74 -24.28
CA GLY A 230 0.13 -2.58 -24.05
C GLY A 230 0.07 -1.98 -22.64
N VAL A 231 -0.83 -2.45 -21.78
CA VAL A 231 -0.90 -2.02 -20.37
C VAL A 231 0.20 -2.70 -19.55
N SER A 232 1.09 -1.90 -18.97
CA SER A 232 2.24 -2.33 -18.16
C SER A 232 1.89 -2.46 -16.68
N LYS A 233 1.13 -1.49 -16.16
CA LYS A 233 0.72 -1.41 -14.75
C LYS A 233 -0.61 -0.69 -14.63
N VAL A 234 -1.48 -1.18 -13.75
CA VAL A 234 -2.74 -0.52 -13.38
C VAL A 234 -2.80 -0.43 -11.87
N THR A 235 -3.26 0.69 -11.35
CA THR A 235 -3.51 0.88 -9.92
C THR A 235 -4.74 1.75 -9.77
N VAL A 236 -5.78 1.24 -9.12
CA VAL A 236 -7.06 1.93 -8.93
C VAL A 236 -7.32 2.08 -7.45
N SER A 237 -7.50 3.32 -7.02
CA SER A 237 -7.84 3.65 -5.65
C SER A 237 -9.29 4.06 -5.56
N VAL A 238 -10.07 3.27 -4.81
CA VAL A 238 -11.46 3.58 -4.45
C VAL A 238 -11.53 4.85 -3.61
N MET A 239 -10.51 5.09 -2.80
CA MET A 239 -10.49 6.19 -1.84
C MET A 239 -10.31 7.55 -2.52
N THR A 240 -9.45 7.61 -3.54
CA THR A 240 -9.20 8.84 -4.30
C THR A 240 -10.10 8.95 -5.53
N HIS A 241 -10.94 7.94 -5.82
CA HIS A 241 -11.72 7.84 -7.06
C HIS A 241 -10.82 8.01 -8.30
N GLN A 242 -9.59 7.52 -8.25
CA GLN A 242 -8.60 7.66 -9.31
C GLN A 242 -8.02 6.31 -9.73
N GLY A 243 -7.77 6.17 -11.03
CA GLY A 243 -7.06 5.05 -11.63
C GLY A 243 -5.83 5.55 -12.37
N GLN A 244 -4.65 5.05 -12.01
CA GLN A 244 -3.41 5.27 -12.73
C GLN A 244 -3.14 4.06 -13.62
N VAL A 245 -2.96 4.32 -14.92
CA VAL A 245 -2.67 3.30 -15.92
C VAL A 245 -1.38 3.68 -16.62
N THR A 246 -0.41 2.78 -16.61
CA THR A 246 0.83 2.95 -17.34
C THR A 246 0.85 2.04 -18.56
N VAL A 247 1.07 2.64 -19.74
CA VAL A 247 1.10 1.97 -21.04
C VAL A 247 2.53 2.00 -21.59
N ASP A 248 3.02 0.87 -22.09
CA ASP A 248 4.30 0.76 -22.77
C ASP A 248 4.14 1.01 -24.28
N ASP A 249 4.77 2.07 -24.82
CA ASP A 249 4.64 2.44 -26.23
C ASP A 249 5.41 1.54 -27.20
N SER A 250 6.28 0.65 -26.70
CA SER A 250 7.09 -0.24 -27.55
C SER A 250 6.25 -1.29 -28.30
N VAL A 251 5.00 -1.52 -27.89
CA VAL A 251 4.03 -2.37 -28.62
C VAL A 251 3.20 -1.54 -29.61
N CYS A 252 3.31 -0.22 -29.57
CA CYS A 252 2.42 0.71 -30.28
C CYS A 252 3.06 1.38 -31.51
N SER A 253 4.37 1.21 -31.77
CA SER A 253 5.08 2.00 -32.77
C SER A 253 5.73 1.16 -33.87
N ASN A 254 4.93 0.45 -34.68
CA ASN A 254 5.40 -0.05 -35.98
C ASN A 254 4.25 -0.34 -36.96
N THR A 255 3.35 0.62 -37.18
CA THR A 255 2.61 0.71 -38.47
C THR A 255 2.33 2.16 -38.86
N ALA A 256 3.38 2.86 -39.30
CA ALA A 256 3.19 3.99 -40.20
C ALA A 256 2.99 3.44 -41.63
N SER A 257 1.79 2.92 -41.93
CA SER A 257 1.35 2.65 -43.29
C SER A 257 -0.02 3.27 -43.51
N PRO A 258 -0.21 4.16 -44.52
CA PRO A 258 -1.43 4.96 -44.63
C PRO A 258 -2.72 4.20 -44.95
N HIS A 259 -2.66 2.96 -45.46
CA HIS A 259 -3.84 2.28 -46.00
C HIS A 259 -3.86 0.78 -45.68
N ALA A 260 -4.16 0.43 -44.42
CA ALA A 260 -4.70 -0.86 -44.00
C ALA A 260 -5.17 -0.72 -42.54
N HIS A 261 -6.35 -1.24 -42.18
CA HIS A 261 -6.84 -1.28 -40.79
C HIS A 261 -5.82 -2.01 -39.90
N PRO A 262 -5.05 -1.31 -39.03
CA PRO A 262 -4.03 -1.92 -38.20
C PRO A 262 -4.62 -2.35 -36.86
N VAL A 263 -4.12 -3.46 -36.33
CA VAL A 263 -4.40 -3.92 -34.96
C VAL A 263 -4.01 -2.79 -33.99
N THR A 264 -5.02 -2.26 -33.32
CA THR A 264 -5.06 -0.95 -32.66
C THR A 264 -4.20 -0.91 -31.40
N ALA A 265 -3.27 0.03 -31.34
CA ALA A 265 -2.65 0.45 -30.09
C ALA A 265 -3.73 0.98 -29.15
N VAL A 266 -3.77 0.51 -27.90
CA VAL A 266 -4.78 0.91 -26.90
C VAL A 266 -4.62 2.38 -26.56
N GLY A 267 -5.59 3.19 -26.97
CA GLY A 267 -5.64 4.62 -26.69
C GLY A 267 -6.24 4.91 -25.30
N PRO A 268 -6.05 6.13 -24.78
CA PRO A 268 -6.70 6.55 -23.54
C PRO A 268 -8.24 6.52 -23.61
N ARG A 269 -8.81 6.61 -24.81
CA ARG A 269 -10.25 6.50 -25.04
C ARG A 269 -10.77 5.07 -24.90
N ASP A 270 -9.99 4.08 -25.33
CA ASP A 270 -10.38 2.67 -25.24
C ASP A 270 -10.48 2.21 -23.78
N ILE A 271 -9.59 2.74 -22.92
CA ILE A 271 -9.63 2.51 -21.48
C ILE A 271 -10.91 3.13 -20.88
N ILE A 272 -11.26 4.36 -21.27
CA ILE A 272 -12.49 5.02 -20.82
C ILE A 272 -13.71 4.20 -21.24
N GLU A 273 -13.78 3.78 -22.50
CA GLU A 273 -14.89 2.98 -23.04
C GLU A 273 -15.03 1.66 -22.27
N LYS A 274 -13.93 0.96 -21.98
CA LYS A 274 -13.95 -0.29 -21.19
C LYS A 274 -14.40 -0.07 -19.75
N VAL A 275 -14.10 1.08 -19.15
CA VAL A 275 -14.58 1.43 -17.81
C VAL A 275 -16.06 1.82 -17.83
N VAL A 276 -16.51 2.49 -18.90
CA VAL A 276 -17.93 2.84 -19.12
C VAL A 276 -18.77 1.59 -19.44
N ASP A 277 -18.24 0.63 -20.19
CA ASP A 277 -18.84 -0.68 -20.45
C ASP A 277 -19.11 -1.45 -19.14
N LEU A 278 -18.27 -1.24 -18.13
CA LEU A 278 -18.45 -1.79 -16.79
C LEU A 278 -19.47 -1.02 -15.93
N GLY A 279 -20.02 0.08 -16.47
CA GLY A 279 -21.02 0.92 -15.81
C GLY A 279 -20.43 2.02 -14.91
N TYR A 280 -19.14 2.33 -15.03
CA TYR A 280 -18.48 3.38 -14.23
C TYR A 280 -18.22 4.63 -15.08
N ASP A 281 -18.43 5.81 -14.48
CA ASP A 281 -18.16 7.09 -15.14
C ASP A 281 -16.65 7.39 -15.07
N CYS A 282 -16.00 7.58 -16.21
CA CYS A 282 -14.54 7.70 -16.32
C CYS A 282 -14.14 8.93 -17.12
N LYS A 283 -13.27 9.77 -16.53
CA LYS A 283 -12.77 11.00 -17.16
C LYS A 283 -11.25 11.08 -17.04
N LEU A 284 -10.57 11.39 -18.15
CA LEU A 284 -9.13 11.61 -18.14
C LEU A 284 -8.80 12.92 -17.39
N LEU A 285 -7.95 12.84 -16.35
CA LEU A 285 -7.50 13.99 -15.55
C LEU A 285 -6.17 14.54 -16.04
N ALA A 286 -5.23 13.65 -16.39
CA ALA A 286 -3.91 14.04 -16.87
C ALA A 286 -3.32 12.98 -17.81
N GLN A 287 -2.56 13.48 -18.78
CA GLN A 287 -1.67 12.72 -19.65
C GLN A 287 -0.27 13.27 -19.39
N ASP A 288 0.66 12.40 -18.99
CA ASP A 288 2.07 12.65 -18.62
C ASP A 288 2.36 13.07 -17.16
N SER A 289 3.42 12.47 -16.63
CA SER A 289 3.89 12.53 -15.23
C SER A 289 4.09 13.93 -14.65
N ASN A 290 4.43 14.92 -15.47
CA ASN A 290 4.65 16.30 -15.02
C ASN A 290 3.36 17.11 -14.76
N LYS A 291 2.20 16.69 -15.29
CA LYS A 291 0.89 17.32 -15.00
C LYS A 291 0.07 16.56 -13.96
N ILE A 292 0.51 15.36 -13.56
CA ILE A 292 -0.17 14.54 -12.56
C ILE A 292 -0.24 15.25 -11.21
N SER A 293 0.83 15.95 -10.80
CA SER A 293 0.93 16.53 -9.44
C SER A 293 0.08 17.77 -9.20
N SER A 294 -0.18 18.62 -10.20
CA SER A 294 -1.00 19.83 -10.00
C SER A 294 -2.50 19.57 -10.20
N ALA A 295 -2.87 18.73 -11.18
CA ALA A 295 -4.26 18.39 -11.44
C ALA A 295 -4.88 17.45 -10.39
N SER A 296 -4.09 16.55 -9.79
CA SER A 296 -4.56 15.68 -8.70
C SER A 296 -4.73 16.41 -7.36
N LEU A 297 -3.94 17.47 -7.11
CA LEU A 297 -4.05 18.26 -5.88
C LEU A 297 -5.33 19.12 -5.86
N ASP A 298 -5.64 19.84 -6.95
CA ASP A 298 -6.80 20.73 -7.00
C ASP A 298 -8.14 19.96 -7.01
N ALA A 299 -8.22 18.83 -7.73
CA ALA A 299 -9.43 17.99 -7.76
C ALA A 299 -9.73 17.37 -6.38
N ASN A 300 -8.71 16.98 -5.62
CA ASN A 300 -8.88 16.37 -4.30
C ASN A 300 -9.33 17.37 -3.23
N THR A 301 -9.03 18.67 -3.34
CA THR A 301 -9.41 19.67 -2.32
C THR A 301 -10.93 19.82 -2.15
N HIS A 302 -11.69 19.78 -3.26
CA HIS A 302 -13.15 19.91 -3.21
C HIS A 302 -13.82 18.70 -2.58
N ASP A 303 -13.32 17.50 -2.85
CA ASP A 303 -13.84 16.27 -2.25
C ASP A 303 -13.54 16.22 -0.75
N ILE A 304 -12.33 16.64 -0.33
CA ILE A 304 -11.93 16.71 1.09
C ILE A 304 -12.86 17.65 1.87
N GLN A 305 -13.16 18.83 1.33
CA GLN A 305 -14.08 19.77 1.99
C GLN A 305 -15.50 19.20 2.06
N GLN A 306 -15.94 18.48 1.03
CA GLN A 306 -17.26 17.86 1.02
C GLN A 306 -17.39 16.81 2.16
N TRP A 307 -16.38 15.96 2.34
CA TRP A 307 -16.36 14.97 3.42
C TRP A 307 -16.24 15.61 4.81
N PHE A 308 -15.49 16.71 4.94
CA PHE A 308 -15.39 17.45 6.20
C PHE A 308 -16.74 18.06 6.61
N ARG A 309 -17.50 18.63 5.66
CA ARG A 309 -18.86 19.11 5.95
C ARG A 309 -19.79 17.99 6.38
N MET A 310 -19.67 16.79 5.80
CA MET A 310 -20.47 15.63 6.19
C MET A 310 -20.13 15.15 7.59
N LEU A 311 -18.85 15.17 7.96
CA LEU A 311 -18.41 14.89 9.33
C LEU A 311 -18.99 15.90 10.31
N LEU A 312 -18.97 17.19 9.97
CA LEU A 312 -19.53 18.23 10.83
C LEU A 312 -21.04 18.07 11.03
N ILE A 313 -21.78 17.73 9.96
CA ILE A 313 -23.21 17.43 10.04
C ILE A 313 -23.47 16.17 10.88
N SER A 314 -22.69 15.11 10.66
CA SER A 314 -22.79 13.86 11.42
C SER A 314 -22.54 14.09 12.90
N LEU A 315 -21.55 14.93 13.24
CA LEU A 315 -21.25 15.31 14.61
C LEU A 315 -22.37 16.18 15.22
N LEU A 316 -22.91 17.13 14.46
CA LEU A 316 -23.96 18.05 14.91
C LEU A 316 -25.24 17.31 15.33
N PHE A 317 -25.64 16.27 14.60
CA PHE A 317 -26.84 15.49 14.90
C PHE A 317 -26.55 14.21 15.70
N GLY A 318 -25.40 13.59 15.51
CA GLY A 318 -25.00 12.37 16.21
C GLY A 318 -24.61 12.62 17.67
N LEU A 319 -23.92 13.72 17.96
CA LEU A 319 -23.48 14.03 19.34
C LEU A 319 -24.67 14.26 20.28
N PRO A 320 -25.72 15.03 19.91
CA PRO A 320 -26.90 15.16 20.77
C PRO A 320 -27.66 13.85 20.95
N ILE A 321 -27.71 12.96 19.96
CA ILE A 321 -28.33 11.62 20.10
C ILE A 321 -27.57 10.81 21.17
N VAL A 322 -26.23 10.77 21.06
CA VAL A 322 -25.37 10.09 22.03
C VAL A 322 -25.54 10.68 23.42
N PHE A 323 -25.58 12.00 23.51
CA PHE A 323 -25.75 12.73 24.77
C PHE A 323 -27.12 12.45 25.41
N LEU A 324 -28.21 12.50 24.64
CA LEU A 324 -29.55 12.22 25.14
C LEU A 324 -29.68 10.77 25.64
N HIS A 325 -29.03 9.81 25.00
CA HIS A 325 -29.00 8.43 25.47
C HIS A 325 -28.16 8.25 26.74
N LEU A 326 -26.94 8.81 26.78
CA LEU A 326 -26.00 8.58 27.90
C LEU A 326 -26.31 9.43 29.13
N VAL A 327 -26.72 10.69 28.94
CA VAL A 327 -26.88 11.69 30.00
C VAL A 327 -28.35 11.91 30.34
N GLY A 328 -29.26 11.48 29.45
CA GLY A 328 -30.70 11.53 29.68
C GLY A 328 -31.06 10.97 31.05
N ASP A 329 -30.56 9.77 31.37
CA ASP A 329 -30.92 9.04 32.61
C ASP A 329 -30.35 9.67 33.89
N PHE A 330 -29.29 10.48 33.80
CA PHE A 330 -28.60 11.05 34.97
C PHE A 330 -29.13 12.41 35.42
N ILE A 331 -29.91 13.09 34.58
CA ILE A 331 -30.42 14.44 34.86
C ILE A 331 -31.93 14.37 35.14
N PRO A 332 -32.38 14.44 36.42
CA PRO A 332 -33.79 14.33 36.79
C PRO A 332 -34.76 15.28 36.05
N PRO A 333 -34.48 16.58 35.85
CA PRO A 333 -35.40 17.46 35.13
C PRO A 333 -35.46 17.14 33.62
N LEU A 334 -34.40 16.56 33.07
CA LEU A 334 -34.38 16.11 31.68
C LEU A 334 -35.18 14.81 31.54
N MET A 335 -35.06 13.89 32.50
CA MET A 335 -35.91 12.69 32.58
C MET A 335 -37.39 13.06 32.66
N GLU A 336 -37.77 14.02 33.49
CA GLU A 336 -39.17 14.45 33.63
C GLU A 336 -39.73 14.96 32.30
N TYR A 337 -38.97 15.81 31.58
CA TYR A 337 -39.35 16.31 30.25
C TYR A 337 -39.35 15.22 29.16
N LEU A 338 -38.39 14.29 29.19
CA LEU A 338 -38.30 13.20 28.22
C LEU A 338 -39.37 12.14 28.45
N MET A 339 -39.77 11.90 29.70
CA MET A 339 -40.82 10.96 30.11
C MET A 339 -42.21 11.60 30.13
N GLU A 340 -42.32 12.92 30.01
CA GLU A 340 -43.59 13.63 29.87
C GLU A 340 -44.34 13.08 28.65
N LYS A 341 -45.51 12.49 28.90
CA LYS A 341 -46.30 11.74 27.91
C LYS A 341 -47.31 12.63 27.19
N ASP A 342 -46.92 13.86 26.84
CA ASP A 342 -47.88 14.91 26.47
C ASP A 342 -48.00 15.22 24.96
N THR A 343 -47.70 14.27 24.07
CA THR A 343 -47.94 14.50 22.62
C THR A 343 -48.88 13.47 21.97
N CYS A 344 -50.08 13.94 21.60
CA CYS A 344 -51.09 13.52 20.59
C CYS A 344 -51.42 12.02 20.33
N THR A 345 -50.69 11.04 20.86
CA THR A 345 -50.82 9.62 20.48
C THR A 345 -50.79 8.63 21.65
N GLY A 346 -50.97 9.11 22.89
CA GLY A 346 -51.35 8.29 24.06
C GLY A 346 -50.43 7.12 24.43
N GLY A 347 -49.17 7.07 23.97
CA GLY A 347 -48.26 5.95 24.25
C GLY A 347 -46.78 6.20 23.94
N VAL A 348 -46.44 7.39 23.42
CA VAL A 348 -45.09 7.76 23.00
C VAL A 348 -44.56 8.88 23.88
N SER A 349 -43.31 8.77 24.34
CA SER A 349 -42.67 9.83 25.14
C SER A 349 -42.05 10.91 24.24
N ASN A 350 -41.99 12.14 24.73
CA ASN A 350 -41.39 13.27 24.02
C ASN A 350 -39.93 13.00 23.63
N GLY A 351 -39.18 12.27 24.47
CA GLY A 351 -37.82 11.86 24.18
C GLY A 351 -37.68 10.96 22.95
N GLN A 352 -38.63 10.06 22.72
CA GLN A 352 -38.60 9.16 21.57
C GLN A 352 -38.87 9.90 20.25
N ILE A 353 -39.78 10.88 20.28
CA ILE A 353 -40.06 11.76 19.14
C ILE A 353 -38.83 12.64 18.85
N LEU A 354 -38.19 13.16 19.89
CA LEU A 354 -36.96 13.94 19.76
C LEU A 354 -35.84 13.10 19.13
N MET A 355 -35.63 11.85 19.59
CA MET A 355 -34.64 10.95 18.98
C MET A 355 -34.95 10.63 17.52
N LEU A 356 -36.22 10.39 17.17
CA LEU A 356 -36.64 10.22 15.78
C LEU A 356 -36.33 11.47 14.95
N ALA A 357 -36.66 12.65 15.47
CA ALA A 357 -36.46 13.94 14.80
C ALA A 357 -34.97 14.27 14.58
N LEU A 358 -34.08 13.84 15.47
CA LEU A 358 -32.62 14.01 15.31
C LEU A 358 -32.00 12.96 14.39
N ASN A 359 -32.45 11.71 14.49
CA ASN A 359 -31.88 10.61 13.70
C ASN A 359 -32.33 10.64 12.22
N THR A 360 -33.55 11.10 11.93
CA THR A 360 -34.07 11.20 10.55
C THR A 360 -33.20 12.09 9.63
N PRO A 361 -32.87 13.35 9.97
CA PRO A 361 -32.00 14.17 9.12
C PRO A 361 -30.58 13.61 9.03
N LEU A 362 -30.07 13.00 10.11
CA LEU A 362 -28.77 12.31 10.10
C LEU A 362 -28.76 11.17 9.07
N LEU A 363 -29.79 10.31 9.08
CA LEU A 363 -29.95 9.20 8.15
C LEU A 363 -30.18 9.69 6.71
N CYS A 364 -31.01 10.71 6.51
CA CYS A 364 -31.29 11.24 5.17
C CYS A 364 -30.09 11.97 4.55
N ILE A 365 -29.35 12.79 5.30
CA ILE A 365 -28.25 13.59 4.75
C ILE A 365 -26.98 12.76 4.64
N VAL A 366 -26.54 12.14 5.73
CA VAL A 366 -25.30 11.37 5.77
C VAL A 366 -25.52 9.99 5.16
N GLY A 367 -26.59 9.30 5.56
CA GLY A 367 -26.91 7.96 5.07
C GLY A 367 -27.17 7.90 3.57
N TYR A 368 -27.79 8.91 2.93
CA TYR A 368 -28.08 8.88 1.48
C TYR A 368 -26.84 8.58 0.60
N LYS A 369 -25.66 9.11 0.97
CA LYS A 369 -24.43 8.80 0.22
C LYS A 369 -23.98 7.34 0.41
N PHE A 370 -24.13 6.79 1.61
CA PHE A 370 -23.83 5.38 1.86
C PHE A 370 -24.86 4.45 1.20
N TYR A 371 -26.13 4.84 1.18
CA TYR A 371 -27.22 4.06 0.58
C TYR A 371 -27.09 4.02 -0.94
N SER A 372 -26.82 5.15 -1.59
CA SER A 372 -26.57 5.19 -3.03
C SER A 372 -25.35 4.34 -3.42
N ALA A 373 -24.23 4.47 -2.70
CA ALA A 373 -23.05 3.65 -2.93
C ALA A 373 -23.33 2.16 -2.70
N ALA A 374 -24.06 1.80 -1.65
CA ALA A 374 -24.43 0.42 -1.34
C ALA A 374 -25.32 -0.21 -2.42
N CYS A 375 -26.34 0.51 -2.89
CA CYS A 375 -27.24 0.04 -3.94
C CYS A 375 -26.50 -0.21 -5.26
N ILE A 376 -25.61 0.70 -5.65
CA ILE A 376 -24.76 0.52 -6.83
C ILE A 376 -23.87 -0.71 -6.66
N SER A 377 -23.23 -0.88 -5.50
CA SER A 377 -22.35 -2.04 -5.24
C SER A 377 -23.11 -3.37 -5.35
N ALA A 378 -24.28 -3.43 -4.70
CA ALA A 378 -25.11 -4.62 -4.64
C ALA A 378 -25.59 -5.04 -6.04
N TYR A 379 -25.96 -4.08 -6.89
CA TYR A 379 -26.33 -4.36 -8.28
C TYR A 379 -25.21 -5.04 -9.07
N HIS A 380 -23.95 -4.67 -8.82
CA HIS A 380 -22.79 -5.23 -9.50
C HIS A 380 -22.27 -6.54 -8.88
N GLY A 381 -22.99 -7.11 -7.90
CA GLY A 381 -22.63 -8.35 -7.23
C GLY A 381 -21.47 -8.21 -6.23
N SER A 382 -21.18 -6.98 -5.78
CA SER A 382 -20.10 -6.71 -4.83
C SER A 382 -20.65 -6.13 -3.53
N LEU A 383 -20.36 -6.77 -2.39
CA LEU A 383 -20.80 -6.34 -1.07
C LEU A 383 -19.65 -5.63 -0.35
N GLY A 384 -19.71 -4.30 -0.30
CA GLY A 384 -18.69 -3.46 0.36
C GLY A 384 -19.04 -3.06 1.80
N MET A 385 -18.14 -2.28 2.43
CA MET A 385 -18.35 -1.68 3.76
C MET A 385 -19.65 -0.87 3.82
N ASP A 386 -19.91 -0.07 2.78
CA ASP A 386 -21.08 0.81 2.71
C ASP A 386 -22.41 0.00 2.73
N PHE A 387 -22.41 -1.25 2.23
CA PHE A 387 -23.59 -2.13 2.27
C PHE A 387 -23.90 -2.60 3.69
N LEU A 388 -22.88 -3.01 4.46
CA LEU A 388 -23.08 -3.43 5.86
C LEU A 388 -23.67 -2.28 6.69
N VAL A 389 -23.17 -1.07 6.47
CA VAL A 389 -23.64 0.15 7.15
C VAL A 389 -25.07 0.48 6.77
N MET A 390 -25.41 0.40 5.48
CA MET A 390 -26.77 0.62 4.98
C MET A 390 -27.76 -0.36 5.60
N VAL A 391 -27.44 -1.66 5.61
CA VAL A 391 -28.32 -2.69 6.17
C VAL A 391 -28.50 -2.52 7.68
N GLY A 392 -27.41 -2.31 8.43
CA GLY A 392 -27.46 -2.15 9.89
C GLY A 392 -28.28 -0.94 10.34
N THR A 393 -28.11 0.20 9.67
CA THR A 393 -28.86 1.43 9.96
C THR A 393 -30.32 1.32 9.51
N SER A 394 -30.59 0.67 8.38
CA SER A 394 -31.96 0.42 7.90
C SER A 394 -32.76 -0.44 8.88
N ILE A 395 -32.18 -1.58 9.30
CA ILE A 395 -32.89 -2.55 10.17
C ILE A 395 -33.23 -1.91 11.51
N THR A 396 -32.26 -1.24 12.14
CA THR A 396 -32.47 -0.58 13.44
C THR A 396 -33.47 0.56 13.35
N PHE A 397 -33.44 1.35 12.27
CA PHE A 397 -34.39 2.44 12.05
C PHE A 397 -35.82 1.92 11.81
N VAL A 398 -35.99 0.94 10.91
CA VAL A 398 -37.30 0.35 10.60
C VAL A 398 -37.90 -0.35 11.81
N TYR A 399 -37.09 -1.10 12.56
CA TYR A 399 -37.52 -1.72 13.83
C TYR A 399 -38.03 -0.66 14.81
N SER A 400 -37.31 0.45 14.96
CA SER A 400 -37.68 1.52 15.90
C SER A 400 -38.97 2.24 15.47
N LEU A 401 -39.16 2.47 14.17
CA LEU A 401 -40.42 2.98 13.63
C LEU A 401 -41.59 2.02 13.88
N PHE A 402 -41.36 0.72 13.71
CA PHE A 402 -42.36 -0.31 13.97
C PHE A 402 -42.78 -0.31 15.44
N GLN A 403 -41.82 -0.25 16.38
CA GLN A 403 -42.13 -0.18 17.80
C GLN A 403 -42.90 1.09 18.18
N LEU A 404 -42.53 2.23 17.60
CA LEU A 404 -43.25 3.49 17.78
C LEU A 404 -44.71 3.40 17.28
N TYR A 405 -44.92 2.77 16.12
CA TYR A 405 -46.24 2.52 15.55
C TYR A 405 -47.11 1.62 16.45
N TYR A 406 -46.55 0.55 17.01
CA TYR A 406 -47.28 -0.34 17.93
C TYR A 406 -47.61 0.32 19.27
N ALA A 407 -46.70 1.13 19.80
CA ALA A 407 -46.94 1.90 21.02
C ALA A 407 -48.07 2.93 20.83
N CYS A 408 -48.10 3.60 19.68
CA CYS A 408 -49.18 4.51 19.31
C CYS A 408 -50.55 3.81 19.22
N LYS A 409 -50.59 2.54 18.80
CA LYS A 409 -51.85 1.79 18.63
C LYS A 409 -52.38 1.19 19.93
N THR A 410 -51.50 0.73 20.79
CA THR A 410 -51.87 -0.05 21.99
C THR A 410 -51.93 0.77 23.28
N HIS A 411 -51.40 2.00 23.29
CA HIS A 411 -51.41 2.97 24.40
C HIS A 411 -50.85 2.47 25.77
N MET A 412 -50.45 1.20 25.88
CA MET A 412 -50.09 0.51 27.12
C MET A 412 -48.67 -0.07 27.09
N TYR A 413 -47.92 0.16 26.01
CA TYR A 413 -46.57 -0.38 25.81
C TYR A 413 -45.55 0.74 25.71
N THR A 414 -44.52 0.71 26.56
CA THR A 414 -43.33 1.57 26.41
C THR A 414 -42.42 0.96 25.34
N PRO A 415 -42.29 1.56 24.14
CA PRO A 415 -41.51 0.95 23.09
C PRO A 415 -40.02 1.10 23.39
N HIS A 416 -39.27 0.01 23.31
CA HIS A 416 -37.81 0.09 23.24
C HIS A 416 -37.40 0.42 21.81
N VAL A 417 -36.89 1.64 21.62
CA VAL A 417 -36.44 2.16 20.32
C VAL A 417 -34.91 2.17 20.26
N PHE A 418 -34.36 1.90 19.08
CA PHE A 418 -32.91 1.81 18.82
C PHE A 418 -32.45 2.91 17.84
N PHE A 419 -33.08 4.08 17.88
CA PHE A 419 -32.69 5.22 17.04
C PHE A 419 -31.25 5.67 17.32
N GLU A 420 -30.82 5.58 18.58
CA GLU A 420 -29.45 5.84 19.01
C GLU A 420 -28.43 4.94 18.30
N THR A 421 -28.73 3.65 18.13
CA THR A 421 -27.79 2.67 17.60
C THR A 421 -27.53 2.96 16.12
N SER A 422 -28.58 3.28 15.36
CA SER A 422 -28.45 3.73 13.97
C SER A 422 -27.62 5.03 13.87
N GLY A 423 -27.90 6.01 14.72
CA GLY A 423 -27.20 7.31 14.72
C GLY A 423 -25.72 7.17 15.10
N MET A 424 -25.42 6.37 16.12
CA MET A 424 -24.05 6.07 16.55
C MET A 424 -23.25 5.33 15.48
N LEU A 425 -23.85 4.33 14.81
CA LEU A 425 -23.21 3.62 13.71
C LEU A 425 -22.82 4.57 12.57
N LEU A 426 -23.73 5.47 12.15
CA LEU A 426 -23.42 6.47 11.12
C LEU A 426 -22.33 7.44 11.56
N LEU A 427 -22.37 7.88 12.81
CA LEU A 427 -21.35 8.76 13.38
C LEU A 427 -19.96 8.13 13.33
N PHE A 428 -19.80 6.91 13.87
CA PHE A 428 -18.51 6.23 13.94
C PHE A 428 -17.97 5.85 12.56
N VAL A 429 -18.82 5.37 11.64
CA VAL A 429 -18.40 5.06 10.27
C VAL A 429 -17.93 6.32 9.54
N THR A 430 -18.62 7.44 9.71
CA THR A 430 -18.23 8.71 9.07
C THR A 430 -16.89 9.20 9.60
N ILE A 431 -16.66 9.10 10.92
CA ILE A 431 -15.37 9.42 11.55
C ILE A 431 -14.25 8.49 11.03
N GLY A 432 -14.52 7.18 11.00
CA GLY A 432 -13.57 6.18 10.50
C GLY A 432 -13.17 6.46 9.06
N LYS A 433 -14.15 6.66 8.17
CA LYS A 433 -13.93 6.94 6.74
C LYS A 433 -13.12 8.22 6.53
N GLN A 434 -13.36 9.27 7.33
CA GLN A 434 -12.56 10.51 7.28
C GLN A 434 -11.10 10.26 7.67
N ASN A 435 -10.85 9.49 8.73
CA ASN A 435 -9.50 9.14 9.17
C ASN A 435 -8.77 8.30 8.11
N THR A 436 -9.46 7.32 7.52
CA THR A 436 -8.89 6.52 6.42
C THR A 436 -8.53 7.42 5.23
N ILE A 437 -9.43 8.30 4.77
CA ILE A 437 -9.15 9.23 3.66
C ILE A 437 -7.95 10.12 3.98
N ARG A 438 -7.87 10.67 5.19
CA ARG A 438 -6.74 11.51 5.62
C ARG A 438 -5.41 10.74 5.64
N LEU A 439 -5.42 9.49 6.07
CA LEU A 439 -4.24 8.62 6.07
C LEU A 439 -3.81 8.22 4.65
N ALA A 440 -4.76 7.92 3.76
CA ALA A 440 -4.46 7.64 2.37
C ALA A 440 -3.84 8.85 1.67
N ILE A 441 -4.35 10.06 1.91
CA ILE A 441 -3.74 11.29 1.39
C ILE A 441 -2.32 11.46 1.94
N TYR A 442 -2.09 11.15 3.23
CA TYR A 442 -0.74 11.24 3.80
C TYR A 442 0.24 10.23 3.18
N HIS A 443 -0.25 9.05 2.79
CA HIS A 443 0.54 8.01 2.14
C HIS A 443 0.73 8.25 0.64
N ASP A 444 -0.24 8.86 -0.04
CA ASP A 444 -0.19 9.25 -1.46
C ASP A 444 0.57 10.56 -1.71
N ILE A 445 1.11 11.24 -0.68
CA ILE A 445 2.13 12.28 -0.88
C ILE A 445 3.44 11.56 -1.22
N PRO A 446 3.81 11.40 -2.50
CA PRO A 446 4.97 10.63 -2.86
C PRO A 446 6.16 11.57 -2.82
N TYR A 447 6.98 11.52 -1.76
CA TYR A 447 8.42 11.88 -1.81
C TYR A 447 8.84 13.27 -2.32
N THR A 448 7.94 14.16 -2.78
CA THR A 448 8.29 15.45 -3.40
C THR A 448 8.75 16.46 -2.37
N ILE A 449 8.22 16.40 -1.14
CA ILE A 449 8.67 17.28 -0.05
C ILE A 449 10.10 16.93 0.37
N LYS A 450 10.55 15.67 0.21
CA LYS A 450 11.94 15.30 0.48
C LYS A 450 12.91 15.84 -0.58
N HIS A 451 12.48 15.97 -1.84
CA HIS A 451 13.30 16.55 -2.90
C HIS A 451 13.31 18.09 -2.88
N VAL A 452 12.18 18.75 -2.57
CA VAL A 452 12.14 20.23 -2.48
C VAL A 452 12.95 20.73 -1.28
N HIS A 453 12.93 20.02 -0.15
CA HIS A 453 13.79 20.38 1.00
C HIS A 453 15.28 20.18 0.70
N HIS A 454 15.65 19.18 -0.12
CA HIS A 454 17.05 18.93 -0.48
C HIS A 454 17.57 19.98 -1.47
N THR A 455 16.76 20.46 -2.43
CA THR A 455 17.18 21.49 -3.38
C THR A 455 17.37 22.85 -2.69
N THR A 456 16.49 23.23 -1.77
CA THR A 456 16.62 24.49 -1.01
C THR A 456 17.83 24.47 -0.07
N TYR A 457 18.14 23.33 0.57
CA TYR A 457 19.34 23.20 1.40
C TYR A 457 20.64 23.29 0.61
N THR A 458 20.65 22.81 -0.64
CA THR A 458 21.85 22.83 -1.49
C THR A 458 22.13 24.23 -2.02
N ILE A 459 21.10 25.00 -2.40
CA ILE A 459 21.24 26.39 -2.86
C ILE A 459 21.72 27.31 -1.72
N HIS A 460 21.24 27.10 -0.50
CA HIS A 460 21.64 27.91 0.66
C HIS A 460 23.09 27.62 1.12
N ARG A 461 23.63 26.42 0.83
CA ARG A 461 25.01 26.03 1.16
C ARG A 461 26.01 26.54 0.11
N VAL A 462 25.64 26.54 -1.16
CA VAL A 462 26.46 27.13 -2.25
C VAL A 462 26.54 28.65 -2.11
N SER A 463 25.42 29.32 -1.78
CA SER A 463 25.42 30.78 -1.53
C SER A 463 26.31 31.19 -0.34
N ARG A 464 26.33 30.41 0.75
CA ARG A 464 27.22 30.69 1.91
C ARG A 464 28.70 30.39 1.63
N GLN A 465 29.03 29.44 0.75
CA GLN A 465 30.43 29.20 0.36
C GLN A 465 30.97 30.29 -0.58
N VAL A 466 30.16 30.79 -1.51
CA VAL A 466 30.53 31.92 -2.38
C VAL A 466 30.73 33.21 -1.56
N HIS A 467 29.87 33.45 -0.56
CA HIS A 467 30.01 34.66 0.27
C HIS A 467 31.21 34.62 1.23
N ARG A 468 31.63 33.42 1.69
CA ARG A 468 32.85 33.27 2.53
C ARG A 468 34.15 33.30 1.72
N GLY A 469 34.14 32.91 0.44
CA GLY A 469 35.30 33.04 -0.44
C GLY A 469 35.66 34.49 -0.81
N LEU A 470 34.66 35.39 -0.85
CA LEU A 470 34.85 36.80 -1.21
C LEU A 470 35.33 37.69 -0.05
N CYS A 471 35.30 37.22 1.21
CA CYS A 471 35.75 38.00 2.38
C CYS A 471 37.14 37.59 2.92
N GLN A 472 37.82 36.63 2.29
CA GLN A 472 39.21 36.25 2.63
C GLN A 472 40.23 36.67 1.56
N GLY A 473 39.80 37.45 0.55
CA GLY A 473 40.63 37.93 -0.55
C GLY A 473 40.60 39.46 -0.73
N SER A 474 40.57 40.22 0.37
CA SER A 474 40.79 41.67 0.38
C SER A 474 41.67 42.07 1.55
#